data_AF-A0A8T2N6P7-F1
#
_entry.id   AF-A0A8T2N6P7-F1
#
_cell.length_a   1.000
_cell.length_b   1.000
_cell.length_c   1.000
_cell.angle_alpha   90.00
_cell.angle_beta   90.00
_cell.angle_gamma   90.00
#
_symmetry.space_group_name_H-M   'P 1'
#
loop_
_entity.id
_entity.type
_entity.pdbx_description
1 polymer ?
#
loop_
_entity_poly.entity_id
_entity_poly.type
_entity_poly.pdbx_seq_one_letter_code
_entity_poly.pdbx_strand_id
1 'polypeptide(L)'
;MGGVSLCLCHTLLHKSKGMSQCDSHRPRALLPVPAAEVVPLTMRTDAHLGFPTSSPPRCLQSPPQLWDPTEDLRSIAKTFRYLETSGWYWGAITAGEAQAVLQEAQEGTFLIRDSSHPLYMLTLSVKTGRGPTNVRIEYSHGRFRLDSSSLAKPRLLAFPDVASLVQHYVGFSQGDAAPSKEDQQISKDSALLLKLVRPLHCRKSCPSLQHLTRLAINRLTSRPEQLPLPRPLQNFLQDYPFQL
;
A
#
# COMPACT_ATOMS: atom_id res chain seq x y z
N MET A 1 -2.82 -19.03 -0.19
CA MET A 1 -1.80 -19.02 -1.26
C MET A 1 -1.95 -17.70 -2.01
N GLY A 2 -0.96 -16.82 -1.98
CA GLY A 2 -1.08 -15.47 -2.57
C GLY A 2 0.07 -14.49 -2.25
N GLY A 3 1.03 -14.89 -1.40
CA GLY A 3 2.09 -14.00 -0.92
C GLY A 3 3.30 -13.80 -1.86
N VAL A 4 3.34 -14.42 -3.04
CA VAL A 4 4.55 -14.43 -3.88
C VAL A 4 4.59 -13.38 -5.00
N SER A 5 3.51 -12.63 -5.26
CA SER A 5 3.49 -11.69 -6.40
C SER A 5 3.91 -10.24 -6.07
N LEU A 6 3.90 -9.84 -4.79
CA LEU A 6 4.13 -8.44 -4.39
C LEU A 6 5.61 -8.05 -4.40
N CYS A 7 6.49 -8.96 -3.99
CA CYS A 7 7.93 -8.72 -3.97
C CYS A 7 8.49 -8.53 -5.39
N LEU A 8 8.02 -9.32 -6.36
CA LEU A 8 8.47 -9.25 -7.75
C LEU A 8 8.10 -7.90 -8.40
N CYS A 9 6.90 -7.38 -8.13
CA CYS A 9 6.46 -6.08 -8.66
C CYS A 9 7.32 -4.92 -8.12
N HIS A 10 7.65 -4.94 -6.83
CA HIS A 10 8.53 -3.96 -6.22
C HIS A 10 9.95 -4.00 -6.81
N THR A 11 10.53 -5.20 -6.97
CA THR A 11 11.85 -5.35 -7.60
C THR A 11 11.87 -4.89 -9.05
N LEU A 12 10.80 -5.14 -9.82
CA LEU A 12 10.70 -4.72 -11.22
C LEU A 12 10.61 -3.18 -11.36
N LEU A 13 9.86 -2.51 -10.49
CA LEU A 13 9.80 -1.03 -10.46
C LEU A 13 11.17 -0.42 -10.09
N HIS A 14 11.91 -1.05 -9.18
CA HIS A 14 13.24 -0.55 -8.78
C HIS A 14 14.34 -0.87 -9.81
N LYS A 15 14.26 -2.00 -10.52
CA LYS A 15 15.21 -2.36 -11.60
C LYS A 15 15.15 -1.40 -12.79
N SER A 16 13.99 -0.79 -13.08
CA SER A 16 13.87 0.21 -14.14
C SER A 16 14.66 1.51 -13.87
N LYS A 17 15.12 1.75 -12.63
CA LYS A 17 15.95 2.90 -12.26
C LYS A 17 17.47 2.60 -12.22
N GLY A 18 17.89 1.38 -12.60
CA GLY A 18 19.26 0.90 -12.44
C GLY A 18 20.09 0.72 -13.71
N MET A 19 19.81 1.42 -14.81
CA MET A 19 20.60 1.28 -16.05
C MET A 19 21.36 2.57 -16.39
N SER A 20 22.44 2.83 -15.64
CA SER A 20 23.55 3.67 -16.10
C SER A 20 24.84 3.21 -15.41
N GLN A 21 25.50 2.22 -16.00
CA GLN A 21 26.94 2.21 -16.33
C GLN A 21 27.38 0.80 -16.71
N CYS A 22 28.21 0.76 -17.75
CA CYS A 22 28.82 -0.40 -18.36
C CYS A 22 29.84 -1.05 -17.42
N ASP A 23 29.90 -2.38 -17.37
CA ASP A 23 31.15 -3.04 -17.77
C ASP A 23 30.91 -4.48 -18.22
N SER A 24 31.81 -4.91 -19.09
CA SER A 24 31.81 -6.10 -19.92
C SER A 24 31.96 -7.38 -19.10
N HIS A 25 31.29 -8.46 -19.51
CA HIS A 25 31.93 -9.76 -19.84
C HIS A 25 30.86 -10.73 -20.37
N ARG A 26 31.17 -11.37 -21.50
CA ARG A 26 30.34 -12.30 -22.29
C ARG A 26 30.36 -13.74 -21.69
N PRO A 27 29.56 -14.70 -22.20
CA PRO A 27 28.80 -15.64 -21.40
C PRO A 27 29.36 -17.07 -21.43
N ARG A 28 28.87 -17.95 -20.55
CA ARG A 28 29.04 -19.39 -20.69
C ARG A 28 27.70 -20.12 -20.59
N ALA A 29 27.61 -21.14 -21.43
CA ALA A 29 26.39 -21.72 -21.99
C ALA A 29 26.00 -23.05 -21.31
N LEU A 30 24.67 -23.31 -21.32
CA LEU A 30 23.95 -24.59 -21.51
C LEU A 30 23.92 -25.68 -20.42
N LEU A 31 22.67 -25.91 -19.91
CA LEU A 31 21.87 -27.17 -19.83
C LEU A 31 22.36 -28.35 -18.94
N PRO A 32 21.53 -29.40 -18.67
CA PRO A 32 20.08 -29.49 -18.44
C PRO A 32 19.69 -30.31 -17.18
N VAL A 33 18.40 -30.28 -16.86
CA VAL A 33 17.65 -31.06 -15.84
C VAL A 33 17.61 -32.57 -16.17
N PRO A 34 17.64 -33.50 -15.20
CA PRO A 34 17.18 -34.87 -15.42
C PRO A 34 15.75 -35.11 -14.92
N ALA A 35 15.05 -35.93 -15.71
CA ALA A 35 13.66 -36.31 -15.59
C ALA A 35 13.36 -37.21 -14.38
N ALA A 36 12.12 -37.13 -13.89
CA ALA A 36 11.56 -38.02 -12.90
C ALA A 36 11.24 -39.40 -13.52
N GLU A 37 11.70 -40.47 -12.86
CA GLU A 37 11.23 -41.83 -13.10
C GLU A 37 9.99 -42.12 -12.24
N VAL A 38 8.98 -42.69 -12.90
CA VAL A 38 7.75 -43.23 -12.32
C VAL A 38 7.90 -44.75 -12.26
N VAL A 39 7.61 -45.37 -11.12
CA VAL A 39 7.45 -46.83 -11.00
C VAL A 39 6.11 -47.11 -10.30
N PRO A 40 5.23 -47.96 -10.88
CA PRO A 40 3.89 -48.23 -10.32
C PRO A 40 3.75 -49.62 -9.66
N LEU A 41 2.54 -49.88 -9.15
CA LEU A 41 1.90 -51.17 -8.78
C LEU A 41 2.15 -51.65 -7.32
N THR A 42 1.20 -52.15 -6.51
CA THR A 42 -0.20 -52.60 -6.69
C THR A 42 -0.89 -52.95 -5.33
N MET A 43 -2.20 -53.27 -5.42
CA MET A 43 -3.06 -54.12 -4.54
C MET A 43 -3.73 -53.41 -3.35
N ARG A 44 -5.01 -53.62 -3.01
CA ARG A 44 -5.98 -54.67 -3.34
C ARG A 44 -7.43 -54.20 -3.05
N THR A 45 -8.37 -54.97 -3.59
CA THR A 45 -9.85 -54.96 -3.61
C THR A 45 -10.56 -54.97 -2.26
N ASP A 46 -11.76 -54.38 -2.18
CA ASP A 46 -12.99 -55.09 -1.77
C ASP A 46 -14.29 -54.33 -2.14
N ALA A 47 -15.38 -55.08 -2.30
CA ALA A 47 -16.59 -54.70 -3.04
C ALA A 47 -17.88 -54.54 -2.18
N HIS A 48 -18.86 -53.83 -2.77
CA HIS A 48 -20.32 -53.76 -2.48
C HIS A 48 -20.75 -53.05 -1.15
N LEU A 49 -21.70 -52.09 -1.12
CA LEU A 49 -23.12 -52.11 -1.57
C LEU A 49 -23.73 -50.69 -1.78
N GLY A 50 -24.52 -50.55 -2.87
CA GLY A 50 -25.75 -49.76 -3.15
C GLY A 50 -26.17 -48.41 -2.49
N PHE A 51 -26.34 -47.39 -3.38
CA PHE A 51 -27.35 -46.29 -3.46
C PHE A 51 -27.37 -45.12 -2.44
N PRO A 52 -27.93 -43.92 -2.77
CA PRO A 52 -28.40 -43.38 -4.05
C PRO A 52 -27.69 -42.07 -4.50
N THR A 53 -27.84 -41.75 -5.78
CA THR A 53 -27.46 -40.50 -6.46
C THR A 53 -28.09 -39.26 -5.82
N SER A 54 -27.29 -38.43 -5.15
CA SER A 54 -27.60 -37.03 -4.91
C SER A 54 -26.76 -36.17 -5.86
N SER A 55 -27.43 -35.48 -6.79
CA SER A 55 -26.81 -34.38 -7.53
C SER A 55 -26.28 -33.35 -6.53
N PRO A 56 -25.02 -32.86 -6.65
CA PRO A 56 -24.60 -31.77 -5.80
C PRO A 56 -25.47 -30.55 -6.15
N PRO A 57 -25.79 -29.69 -5.16
CA PRO A 57 -26.51 -28.46 -5.47
C PRO A 57 -25.68 -27.70 -6.50
N ARG A 58 -26.31 -27.20 -7.56
CA ARG A 58 -25.71 -26.17 -8.42
C ARG A 58 -25.39 -24.99 -7.50
N CYS A 59 -24.18 -24.98 -6.94
CA CYS A 59 -23.61 -23.77 -6.42
C CYS A 59 -23.62 -22.80 -7.61
N LEU A 60 -24.42 -21.74 -7.53
CA LEU A 60 -24.19 -20.51 -8.26
C LEU A 60 -22.82 -19.99 -7.80
N GLN A 61 -21.75 -20.64 -8.26
CA GLN A 61 -20.41 -20.15 -8.14
C GLN A 61 -20.37 -18.96 -9.07
N SER A 62 -20.53 -17.76 -8.49
CA SER A 62 -19.94 -16.58 -9.09
C SER A 62 -18.54 -16.98 -9.55
N PRO A 63 -18.16 -16.76 -10.83
CA PRO A 63 -16.85 -17.17 -11.31
C PRO A 63 -15.80 -16.64 -10.34
N PRO A 64 -14.81 -17.46 -9.93
CA PRO A 64 -13.76 -17.01 -9.03
C PRO A 64 -13.22 -15.70 -9.60
N GLN A 65 -13.26 -14.62 -8.80
CA GLN A 65 -12.79 -13.32 -9.26
C GLN A 65 -11.40 -13.52 -9.86
N LEU A 66 -11.34 -13.39 -11.18
CA LEU A 66 -10.14 -13.69 -11.94
C LEU A 66 -9.19 -12.55 -11.61
N TRP A 67 -8.26 -12.81 -10.69
CA TRP A 67 -7.21 -11.88 -10.31
C TRP A 67 -6.49 -11.45 -11.60
N ASP A 68 -6.57 -10.16 -11.96
CA ASP A 68 -5.83 -9.60 -13.10
C ASP A 68 -4.56 -8.94 -12.57
N PRO A 69 -3.39 -9.58 -12.73
CA PRO A 69 -2.11 -9.02 -12.27
C PRO A 69 -1.80 -7.67 -12.94
N THR A 70 -2.36 -7.40 -14.12
CA THR A 70 -2.13 -6.17 -14.87
C THR A 70 -2.76 -4.97 -14.19
N GLU A 71 -3.96 -5.14 -13.63
CA GLU A 71 -4.66 -4.10 -12.88
C GLU A 71 -3.89 -3.76 -11.61
N ASP A 72 -3.38 -4.78 -10.90
CA ASP A 72 -2.62 -4.54 -9.68
C ASP A 72 -1.31 -3.80 -9.97
N LEU A 73 -0.59 -4.19 -11.02
CA LEU A 73 0.61 -3.48 -11.47
C LEU A 73 0.32 -2.01 -11.77
N ARG A 74 -0.79 -1.71 -12.46
CA ARG A 74 -1.21 -0.34 -12.75
C ARG A 74 -1.55 0.44 -11.48
N SER A 75 -2.29 -0.17 -10.55
CA SER A 75 -2.65 0.42 -9.24
C SER A 75 -1.40 0.72 -8.39
N ILE A 76 -0.47 -0.23 -8.32
CA ILE A 76 0.80 -0.07 -7.59
C ILE A 76 1.66 1.03 -8.24
N ALA A 77 1.86 0.98 -9.56
CA ALA A 77 2.66 1.99 -10.26
C ALA A 77 2.07 3.41 -10.09
N LYS A 78 0.74 3.53 -10.17
CA LYS A 78 0.03 4.79 -9.93
C LYS A 78 0.25 5.30 -8.51
N THR A 79 0.20 4.41 -7.52
CA THR A 79 0.48 4.75 -6.12
C THR A 79 1.90 5.29 -5.94
N PHE A 80 2.91 4.62 -6.50
CA PHE A 80 4.29 5.11 -6.41
C PHE A 80 4.48 6.46 -7.11
N ARG A 81 3.85 6.68 -8.28
CA ARG A 81 3.87 7.99 -8.95
C ARG A 81 3.35 9.10 -8.04
N TYR A 82 2.25 8.85 -7.32
CA TYR A 82 1.72 9.80 -6.36
C TYR A 82 2.67 10.03 -5.18
N LEU A 83 3.20 8.95 -4.59
CA LEU A 83 4.15 9.05 -3.48
C LEU A 83 5.42 9.83 -3.85
N GLU A 84 5.99 9.57 -5.03
CA GLU A 84 7.16 10.31 -5.53
C GLU A 84 6.86 11.80 -5.71
N THR A 85 5.65 12.11 -6.20
CA THR A 85 5.20 13.48 -6.43
C THR A 85 4.94 14.24 -5.12
N SER A 86 4.47 13.54 -4.08
CA SER A 86 3.98 14.15 -2.85
C SER A 86 5.05 14.83 -2.00
N GLY A 87 6.31 14.42 -2.15
CA GLY A 87 7.45 14.95 -1.39
C GLY A 87 7.56 14.43 0.05
N TRP A 88 6.60 13.64 0.53
CA TRP A 88 6.62 13.00 1.87
C TRP A 88 6.79 11.48 1.85
N TYR A 89 7.14 10.94 0.68
CA TYR A 89 7.71 9.62 0.53
C TYR A 89 9.23 9.68 0.67
N TRP A 90 9.78 8.89 1.58
CA TRP A 90 11.20 8.85 1.93
C TRP A 90 11.96 7.69 1.30
N GLY A 91 11.29 6.86 0.49
CA GLY A 91 11.92 5.71 -0.15
C GLY A 91 12.44 4.67 0.83
N ALA A 92 13.58 4.08 0.50
CA ALA A 92 14.20 2.96 1.21
C ALA A 92 14.95 3.34 2.49
N ILE A 93 14.40 4.25 3.31
CA ILE A 93 14.94 4.50 4.66
C ILE A 93 14.54 3.38 5.63
N THR A 94 15.41 3.11 6.58
CA THR A 94 15.19 2.13 7.63
C THR A 94 14.16 2.61 8.66
N ALA A 95 13.62 1.67 9.44
CA ALA A 95 12.74 2.02 10.56
C ALA A 95 13.44 2.92 11.60
N GLY A 96 14.74 2.68 11.86
CA GLY A 96 15.53 3.48 12.80
C GLY A 96 15.75 4.91 12.31
N GLU A 97 16.08 5.10 11.03
CA GLU A 97 16.20 6.44 10.43
C GLU A 97 14.88 7.21 10.49
N ALA A 98 13.76 6.53 10.17
CA ALA A 98 12.42 7.12 10.28
C ALA A 98 12.08 7.53 11.71
N GLN A 99 12.43 6.70 12.70
CA GLN A 99 12.26 7.03 14.12
C GLN A 99 13.11 8.24 14.51
N ALA A 100 14.37 8.30 14.10
CA ALA A 100 15.27 9.41 14.42
C ALA A 100 14.76 10.74 13.88
N VAL A 101 14.29 10.80 12.63
CA VAL A 101 13.76 12.05 12.04
C VAL A 101 12.41 12.48 12.63
N LEU A 102 11.60 11.52 13.10
CA LEU A 102 10.31 11.81 13.74
C LEU A 102 10.43 12.08 15.24
N GLN A 103 11.55 11.76 15.88
CA GLN A 103 11.72 11.87 17.33
C GLN A 103 11.48 13.30 17.81
N GLU A 104 12.06 14.27 17.12
CA GLU A 104 11.95 15.72 17.39
C GLU A 104 10.77 16.39 16.67
N ALA A 105 9.97 15.63 15.92
CA ALA A 105 8.82 16.16 15.24
C ALA A 105 7.63 16.34 16.19
N GLN A 106 6.72 17.25 15.82
CA GLN A 106 5.46 17.42 16.54
C GLN A 106 4.57 16.16 16.37
N GLU A 107 3.72 15.89 17.37
CA GLU A 107 2.74 14.80 17.29
C GLU A 107 1.86 14.92 16.03
N GLY A 108 1.56 13.76 15.43
CA GLY A 108 0.83 13.63 14.18
C GLY A 108 1.64 13.91 12.93
N THR A 109 2.95 14.20 13.07
CA THR A 109 3.86 14.25 11.92
C THR A 109 4.12 12.85 11.40
N PHE A 110 4.05 12.65 10.09
CA PHE A 110 4.20 11.32 9.50
C PHE A 110 5.01 11.34 8.20
N LEU A 111 5.47 10.17 7.77
CA LEU A 111 6.08 9.93 6.46
C LEU A 111 5.73 8.54 5.94
N ILE A 112 5.81 8.35 4.63
CA ILE A 112 5.75 7.01 4.01
C ILE A 112 7.16 6.59 3.60
N ARG A 113 7.48 5.33 3.81
CA ARG A 113 8.75 4.71 3.39
C ARG A 113 8.51 3.28 2.92
N ASP A 114 9.55 2.68 2.35
CA ASP A 114 9.53 1.27 1.99
C ASP A 114 9.50 0.41 3.26
N SER A 115 8.77 -0.71 3.19
CA SER A 115 8.78 -1.67 4.29
C SER A 115 10.05 -2.51 4.25
N SER A 116 10.64 -2.72 5.42
CA SER A 116 11.70 -3.71 5.60
C SER A 116 11.15 -5.14 5.74
N HIS A 117 9.82 -5.30 5.81
CA HIS A 117 9.18 -6.60 5.94
C HIS A 117 8.87 -7.19 4.55
N PRO A 118 9.21 -8.47 4.28
CA PRO A 118 9.11 -9.05 2.93
C PRO A 118 7.68 -9.13 2.37
N LEU A 119 6.67 -9.13 3.25
CA LEU A 119 5.25 -9.21 2.86
C LEU A 119 4.58 -7.86 2.58
N TYR A 120 5.26 -6.73 2.82
CA TYR A 120 4.67 -5.39 2.68
C TYR A 120 5.57 -4.52 1.82
N MET A 121 4.98 -3.67 0.99
CA MET A 121 5.74 -2.73 0.16
C MET A 121 6.05 -1.44 0.91
N LEU A 122 5.07 -0.94 1.67
CA LEU A 122 5.11 0.40 2.24
C LEU A 122 4.81 0.37 3.74
N THR A 123 5.33 1.35 4.45
CA THR A 123 5.12 1.56 5.88
C THR A 123 4.89 3.04 6.15
N LEU A 124 3.87 3.33 6.95
CA LEU A 124 3.60 4.64 7.52
C LEU A 124 4.36 4.76 8.85
N SER A 125 5.27 5.73 8.93
CA SER A 125 5.94 6.09 10.17
C SER A 125 5.34 7.39 10.69
N VAL A 126 4.92 7.43 11.95
CA VAL A 126 4.19 8.56 12.55
C VAL A 126 4.67 8.84 13.97
N LYS A 127 4.80 10.12 14.33
CA LYS A 127 5.01 10.57 15.71
C LYS A 127 3.70 10.56 16.47
N THR A 128 3.59 9.70 17.47
CA THR A 128 2.48 9.69 18.45
C THR A 128 2.90 10.33 19.76
N GLY A 129 1.96 10.56 20.68
CA GLY A 129 2.28 10.98 22.06
C GLY A 129 3.20 10.01 22.83
N ARG A 130 3.29 8.73 22.42
CA ARG A 130 4.21 7.73 23.00
C ARG A 130 5.55 7.64 22.26
N GLY A 131 5.73 8.42 21.19
CA GLY A 131 6.90 8.40 20.33
C GLY A 131 6.63 7.92 18.90
N PRO A 132 7.67 7.87 18.06
CA PRO A 132 7.56 7.41 16.68
C PRO A 132 7.16 5.93 16.59
N THR A 133 6.13 5.64 15.80
CA THR A 133 5.60 4.30 15.59
C THR A 133 5.49 3.99 14.09
N ASN A 134 5.51 2.70 13.75
CA ASN A 134 5.42 2.21 12.38
C ASN A 134 4.14 1.39 12.21
N VAL A 135 3.38 1.69 11.16
CA VAL A 135 2.18 0.96 10.75
C VAL A 135 2.40 0.47 9.33
N ARG A 136 2.26 -0.83 9.11
CA ARG A 136 2.45 -1.41 7.77
C ARG A 136 1.22 -1.13 6.90
N ILE A 137 1.44 -1.00 5.60
CA ILE A 137 0.37 -0.82 4.62
C ILE A 137 0.21 -2.12 3.83
N GLU A 138 -0.92 -2.78 4.02
CA GLU A 138 -1.31 -3.97 3.29
C GLU A 138 -1.86 -3.61 1.92
N TYR A 139 -1.56 -4.46 0.94
CA TYR A 139 -2.17 -4.41 -0.39
C TYR A 139 -2.86 -5.73 -0.69
N SER A 140 -4.13 -5.66 -1.08
CA SER A 140 -4.95 -6.83 -1.37
C SER A 140 -6.08 -6.46 -2.32
N HIS A 141 -6.24 -7.21 -3.41
CA HIS A 141 -7.29 -7.03 -4.42
C HIS A 141 -7.39 -5.59 -4.93
N GLY A 142 -6.28 -5.03 -5.43
CA GLY A 142 -6.26 -3.66 -5.96
C GLY A 142 -6.36 -2.53 -4.92
N ARG A 143 -6.39 -2.83 -3.61
CA ARG A 143 -6.62 -1.82 -2.56
C ARG A 143 -5.57 -1.84 -1.45
N PHE A 144 -5.30 -0.67 -0.90
CA PHE A 144 -4.40 -0.41 0.21
C PHE A 144 -5.16 -0.21 1.52
N ARG A 145 -4.68 -0.78 2.62
CA ARG A 145 -5.23 -0.57 3.97
C ARG A 145 -4.11 -0.57 5.01
N LEU A 146 -4.36 0.03 6.17
CA LEU A 146 -3.43 -0.07 7.31
C LEU A 146 -3.53 -1.45 7.94
N ASP A 147 -2.42 -1.94 8.49
CA ASP A 147 -2.36 -3.23 9.18
C ASP A 147 -3.13 -3.18 10.50
N SER A 148 -4.13 -4.06 10.60
CA SER A 148 -5.02 -4.15 11.76
C SER A 148 -4.34 -4.66 13.03
N SER A 149 -3.21 -5.37 12.92
CA SER A 149 -2.49 -5.90 14.08
C SER A 149 -1.91 -4.81 14.97
N SER A 150 -1.77 -3.59 14.42
CA SER A 150 -1.16 -2.45 15.11
C SER A 150 -2.17 -1.44 15.65
N LEU A 151 -3.47 -1.61 15.39
CA LEU A 151 -4.50 -0.59 15.65
C LEU A 151 -5.69 -1.13 16.47
N ALA A 152 -6.26 -0.26 17.32
CA ALA A 152 -7.28 -0.55 18.33
C ALA A 152 -8.70 -0.96 17.86
N LYS A 153 -9.01 -0.82 16.55
CA LYS A 153 -10.30 -1.09 15.83
C LYS A 153 -11.53 -0.20 16.15
N PRO A 154 -12.57 -0.14 15.24
CA PRO A 154 -12.75 -0.83 13.95
C PRO A 154 -12.98 0.10 12.72
N ARG A 155 -12.98 -0.51 11.52
CA ARG A 155 -13.19 0.08 10.16
C ARG A 155 -11.96 0.67 9.48
N LEU A 156 -10.87 -0.08 9.45
CA LEU A 156 -9.80 0.22 8.51
C LEU A 156 -10.35 0.13 7.09
N LEU A 157 -10.47 1.30 6.46
CA LEU A 157 -10.95 1.41 5.10
C LEU A 157 -9.83 1.00 4.14
N ALA A 158 -10.25 0.40 3.03
CA ALA A 158 -9.36 0.08 1.93
C ALA A 158 -9.51 1.14 0.83
N PHE A 159 -8.40 1.59 0.26
CA PHE A 159 -8.33 2.69 -0.71
C PHE A 159 -7.69 2.24 -2.01
N PRO A 160 -7.99 2.87 -3.15
CA PRO A 160 -7.35 2.53 -4.43
C PRO A 160 -5.86 2.88 -4.46
N ASP A 161 -5.42 3.86 -3.67
CA ASP A 161 -4.03 4.30 -3.57
C ASP A 161 -3.69 4.81 -2.16
N VAL A 162 -2.39 4.87 -1.86
CA VAL A 162 -1.89 5.28 -0.53
C VAL A 162 -2.12 6.77 -0.25
N ALA A 163 -2.11 7.63 -1.27
CA ALA A 163 -2.36 9.06 -1.08
C ALA A 163 -3.80 9.32 -0.59
N SER A 164 -4.78 8.63 -1.19
CA SER A 164 -6.18 8.62 -0.73
C SER A 164 -6.31 8.10 0.70
N LEU A 165 -5.60 7.01 1.02
CA LEU A 165 -5.57 6.43 2.36
C LEU A 165 -5.09 7.48 3.38
N VAL A 166 -3.93 8.08 3.13
CA VAL A 166 -3.33 9.06 4.05
C VAL A 166 -4.23 10.29 4.19
N GLN A 167 -4.76 10.83 3.08
CA GLN A 167 -5.65 11.98 3.10
C GLN A 167 -6.90 11.73 3.93
N HIS A 168 -7.49 10.53 3.84
CA HIS A 168 -8.64 10.17 4.66
C HIS A 168 -8.30 10.21 6.16
N TYR A 169 -7.21 9.58 6.59
CA TYR A 169 -6.84 9.55 8.01
C TYR A 169 -6.35 10.90 8.55
N VAL A 170 -5.80 11.78 7.71
CA VAL A 170 -5.50 13.18 8.09
C VAL A 170 -6.78 13.98 8.31
N GLY A 171 -7.80 13.80 7.47
CA GLY A 171 -9.11 14.45 7.66
C GLY A 171 -9.88 13.90 8.86
N PHE A 172 -9.84 12.58 9.08
CA PHE A 172 -10.49 11.93 10.20
C PHE A 172 -9.96 12.42 11.56
N SER A 173 -8.65 12.68 11.64
CA SER A 173 -7.99 13.16 12.85
C SER A 173 -8.38 14.60 13.28
N GLN A 174 -9.07 15.35 12.42
CA GLN A 174 -9.50 16.73 12.69
C GLN A 174 -10.98 16.83 13.11
N GLY A 175 -11.78 15.78 12.90
CA GLY A 175 -13.24 15.78 13.13
C GLY A 175 -13.70 15.46 14.56
N ASP A 176 -12.89 14.79 15.37
CA ASP A 176 -13.30 14.26 16.69
C ASP A 176 -12.57 14.96 17.85
N ALA A 177 -12.71 16.28 17.93
CA ALA A 177 -12.35 17.08 19.11
C ALA A 177 -13.56 17.39 20.01
N ALA A 178 -14.57 16.50 20.04
CA ALA A 178 -15.63 16.54 21.03
C ALA A 178 -15.81 15.12 21.61
N PRO A 179 -15.36 14.85 22.85
CA PRO A 179 -15.73 13.61 23.53
C PRO A 179 -17.20 13.71 23.94
N SER A 180 -18.09 13.10 23.15
CA SER A 180 -19.39 12.68 23.66
C SER A 180 -19.12 11.65 24.77
N LYS A 181 -19.30 12.09 26.00
CA LYS A 181 -19.36 11.23 27.17
C LYS A 181 -20.55 10.30 26.97
N GLU A 182 -20.31 9.05 26.57
CA GLU A 182 -21.15 7.87 26.77
C GLU A 182 -20.62 6.73 25.88
N ASP A 183 -19.52 6.12 26.32
CA ASP A 183 -19.51 4.69 26.66
C ASP A 183 -18.12 4.30 27.19
N GLN A 184 -18.12 3.83 28.43
CA GLN A 184 -16.93 3.42 29.16
C GLN A 184 -16.59 1.95 28.86
N GLN A 185 -15.33 1.60 29.13
CA GLN A 185 -14.81 0.23 29.33
C GLN A 185 -14.56 -0.61 28.06
N ILE A 186 -13.48 -0.29 27.35
CA ILE A 186 -12.65 -1.30 26.69
C ILE A 186 -11.20 -1.05 27.12
N SER A 187 -10.53 -2.12 27.56
CA SER A 187 -9.17 -2.20 28.10
C SER A 187 -8.21 -1.12 27.60
N LYS A 188 -7.77 -0.27 28.53
CA LYS A 188 -6.73 0.74 28.36
C LYS A 188 -5.35 0.08 28.31
N ASP A 189 -5.09 -0.78 27.31
CA ASP A 189 -3.75 -1.30 27.06
C ASP A 189 -3.58 -1.71 25.59
N SER A 190 -2.44 -1.30 25.01
CA SER A 190 -1.86 -1.64 23.69
C SER A 190 -2.44 -1.02 22.40
N ALA A 191 -3.59 -0.34 22.45
CA ALA A 191 -4.28 0.10 21.25
C ALA A 191 -3.79 1.49 20.77
N LEU A 192 -3.09 1.57 19.62
CA LEU A 192 -2.58 2.85 19.08
C LEU A 192 -3.71 3.71 18.50
N LEU A 193 -3.88 4.93 19.02
CA LEU A 193 -4.70 5.97 18.38
C LEU A 193 -3.89 6.63 17.27
N LEU A 194 -4.23 6.31 16.01
CA LEU A 194 -3.52 6.85 14.86
C LEU A 194 -4.01 8.27 14.53
N LYS A 195 -3.27 9.28 15.00
CA LYS A 195 -3.51 10.68 14.66
C LYS A 195 -2.54 11.10 13.55
N LEU A 196 -3.04 11.40 12.35
CA LEU A 196 -2.26 11.98 11.26
C LEU A 196 -2.62 13.45 11.10
N VAL A 197 -1.60 14.32 11.07
CA VAL A 197 -1.81 15.78 11.01
C VAL A 197 -1.04 16.39 9.86
N ARG A 198 0.28 16.16 9.80
CA ARG A 198 1.14 16.81 8.80
C ARG A 198 2.16 15.85 8.20
N PRO A 199 2.38 15.91 6.88
CA PRO A 199 3.47 15.16 6.26
C PRO A 199 4.83 15.77 6.59
N LEU A 200 5.82 14.92 6.83
CA LEU A 200 7.23 15.29 6.91
C LEU A 200 7.84 15.19 5.51
N HIS A 201 8.11 16.34 4.91
CA HIS A 201 8.70 16.39 3.57
C HIS A 201 10.18 16.00 3.62
N CYS A 202 10.61 15.20 2.64
CA CYS A 202 12.01 14.81 2.49
C CYS A 202 12.81 16.03 2.02
N ARG A 203 13.86 16.42 2.76
CA ARG A 203 14.72 17.56 2.37
C ARG A 203 15.39 17.39 1.00
N LYS A 204 15.54 16.15 0.53
CA LYS A 204 16.10 15.83 -0.80
C LYS A 204 15.09 16.05 -1.93
N SER A 205 13.80 16.17 -1.61
CA SER A 205 12.70 16.34 -2.56
C SER A 205 11.88 17.56 -2.14
N CYS A 206 12.40 18.76 -2.44
CA CYS A 206 11.63 19.98 -2.28
C CYS A 206 10.58 20.07 -3.39
N PRO A 207 9.29 20.22 -3.08
CA PRO A 207 8.25 20.32 -4.09
C PRO A 207 8.46 21.55 -4.95
N SER A 208 8.21 21.43 -6.26
CA SER A 208 8.26 22.57 -7.17
C SER A 208 7.16 23.57 -6.84
N LEU A 209 7.37 24.84 -7.21
CA LEU A 209 6.33 25.87 -7.06
C LEU A 209 5.02 25.45 -7.74
N GLN A 210 5.11 24.83 -8.93
CA GLN A 210 3.93 24.30 -9.63
C GLN A 210 3.17 23.28 -8.78
N HIS A 211 3.87 22.35 -8.13
CA HIS A 211 3.21 21.38 -7.25
C HIS A 211 2.60 22.06 -6.03
N LEU A 212 3.30 23.00 -5.39
CA LEU A 212 2.77 23.77 -4.26
C LEU A 212 1.49 24.54 -4.66
N THR A 213 1.48 25.15 -5.84
CA THR A 213 0.29 25.80 -6.40
C THR A 213 -0.84 24.80 -6.64
N ARG A 214 -0.54 23.61 -7.18
CA ARG A 214 -1.53 22.53 -7.31
C ARG A 214 -2.14 22.13 -5.97
N LEU A 215 -1.33 21.95 -4.93
CA LEU A 215 -1.83 21.64 -3.58
C LEU A 215 -2.72 22.76 -3.03
N ALA A 216 -2.33 24.03 -3.24
CA ALA A 216 -3.15 25.16 -2.83
C ALA A 216 -4.51 25.18 -3.54
N ILE A 217 -4.54 24.92 -4.86
CA ILE A 217 -5.78 24.84 -5.63
C ILE A 217 -6.65 23.68 -5.14
N ASN A 218 -6.08 22.48 -4.99
CA ASN A 218 -6.83 21.28 -4.56
C ASN A 218 -7.44 21.41 -3.15
N ARG A 219 -6.88 22.26 -2.29
CA ARG A 219 -7.47 22.58 -0.97
C ARG A 219 -8.67 23.50 -1.07
N LEU A 220 -8.76 24.32 -2.12
CA LEU A 220 -9.81 25.32 -2.31
C LEU A 220 -10.98 24.80 -3.15
N THR A 221 -10.76 23.79 -4.00
CA THR A 221 -11.81 23.22 -4.84
C THR A 221 -11.71 21.70 -4.92
N SER A 222 -12.86 21.04 -4.84
CA SER A 222 -13.02 19.61 -5.14
C SER A 222 -13.22 19.32 -6.63
N ARG A 223 -13.33 20.37 -7.46
CA ARG A 223 -13.70 20.28 -8.88
C ARG A 223 -12.77 21.14 -9.76
N PRO A 224 -11.48 20.79 -9.85
CA PRO A 224 -10.49 21.54 -10.63
C PRO A 224 -10.82 21.63 -12.13
N GLU A 225 -11.60 20.70 -12.66
CA GLU A 225 -12.06 20.66 -14.06
C GLU A 225 -12.93 21.86 -14.48
N GLN A 226 -13.48 22.60 -13.51
CA GLN A 226 -14.31 23.77 -13.77
C GLN A 226 -13.54 25.09 -13.80
N LEU A 227 -12.25 25.06 -13.45
CA LEU A 227 -11.43 26.26 -13.45
C LEU A 227 -11.19 26.71 -14.90
N PRO A 228 -11.15 28.03 -15.18
CA PRO A 228 -10.88 28.58 -16.50
C PRO A 228 -9.39 28.46 -16.86
N LEU A 229 -8.87 27.23 -16.86
CA LEU A 229 -7.47 26.90 -17.11
C LEU A 229 -7.32 26.18 -18.45
N PRO A 230 -6.19 26.38 -19.17
CA PRO A 230 -5.83 25.58 -20.34
C PRO A 230 -5.76 24.08 -20.02
N ARG A 231 -6.05 23.22 -21.02
CA ARG A 231 -6.05 21.76 -20.89
C ARG A 231 -4.77 21.17 -20.25
N PRO A 232 -3.55 21.63 -20.56
CA PRO A 232 -2.34 21.12 -19.91
C PRO A 232 -2.34 21.33 -18.39
N LEU A 233 -2.86 22.47 -17.91
CA LEU A 233 -2.95 22.75 -16.48
C LEU A 233 -4.06 21.95 -15.82
N GLN A 234 -5.19 21.71 -16.50
CA GLN A 234 -6.24 20.81 -16.00
C GLN A 234 -5.69 19.39 -15.82
N ASN A 235 -4.95 18.88 -16.80
CA ASN A 235 -4.31 17.56 -16.72
C ASN A 235 -3.29 17.50 -15.57
N PHE A 236 -2.47 18.55 -15.41
CA PHE A 236 -1.52 18.64 -14.31
C PHE A 236 -2.17 18.58 -12.91
N LEU A 237 -3.35 19.19 -12.75
CA LEU A 237 -4.15 19.08 -11.52
C LEU A 237 -4.70 17.65 -11.32
N GLN A 238 -5.21 17.02 -12.39
CA GLN A 238 -5.75 15.65 -12.35
C GLN A 238 -4.68 14.58 -12.12
N ASP A 239 -3.43 14.84 -12.54
CA ASP A 239 -2.30 13.95 -12.30
C ASP A 239 -1.93 13.79 -10.82
N TYR A 240 -2.45 14.66 -9.95
CA TYR A 240 -2.33 14.54 -8.50
C TYR A 240 -3.53 15.23 -7.82
N PRO A 241 -4.66 14.51 -7.63
CA PRO A 241 -5.91 15.09 -7.14
C PRO A 241 -5.99 15.10 -5.59
N PHE A 242 -4.87 15.37 -4.90
CA PHE A 242 -4.78 15.34 -3.45
C PHE A 242 -4.42 16.70 -2.87
N GLN A 243 -4.73 16.90 -1.59
CA GLN A 243 -4.53 18.13 -0.81
C GLN A 243 -3.23 18.12 0.00
N LEU A 244 -2.63 16.94 0.16
CA LEU A 244 -1.40 16.67 0.91
C LEU A 244 -0.22 16.44 0.01
#